data_AF-A0A822XF22-F1
#
_entry.id   AF-A0A822XF22-F1
#
_cell.length_a   1.000
_cell.length_b   1.000
_cell.length_c   1.000
_cell.angle_alpha   90.00
_cell.angle_beta   90.00
_cell.angle_gamma   90.00
#
_symmetry.space_group_name_H-M   'P 1'
#
loop_
_entity.id
_entity.type
_entity.pdbx_description
1 polymer ?
#
loop_
_entity_poly.entity_id
_entity_poly.type
_entity_poly.pdbx_seq_one_letter_code
_entity_poly.pdbx_strand_id
1 'polypeptide(L)'
;MSGGVGPTCGDISLPKEEEEHHLDVTAGKPQKKSAHRGFLRFRQLNALAVIIIFSASGMVSVQDFGFSLFCLLYVFFLSKFAFPSLSPSAEPPVFGEKNKLLFLYSFLGALIGLFLPIAYIFEGILEDDKKGIKASAPHVFLLSCQVFMEGLTSSGGFSVPIQVFVPVFYNTRRIFTIVDWLRSEIAKVDQEESGSTRRMYVGNGLAVANLAFWCFNLFGFVVPVYLPRAFKAYYGYKVKA
;
A
#
# COMPACT_ATOMS: atom_id res chain seq x y z
N MET A 1 69.14 -40.72 54.35
CA MET A 1 69.57 -40.85 52.94
C MET A 1 68.34 -41.30 52.13
N SER A 2 68.13 -40.73 50.94
CA SER A 2 67.37 -41.23 49.76
C SER A 2 66.22 -42.24 50.03
N GLY A 3 64.98 -42.08 49.58
CA GLY A 3 64.41 -41.39 48.43
C GLY A 3 63.16 -42.18 47.99
N GLY A 4 62.32 -41.59 47.14
CA GLY A 4 61.51 -42.37 46.18
C GLY A 4 59.98 -42.43 46.35
N VAL A 5 59.32 -41.60 45.53
CA VAL A 5 58.13 -41.84 44.66
C VAL A 5 56.74 -42.14 45.29
N GLY A 6 55.73 -41.41 44.78
CA GLY A 6 54.27 -41.35 45.11
C GLY A 6 53.44 -42.64 44.90
N PRO A 7 52.11 -42.62 44.66
CA PRO A 7 51.34 -41.56 43.99
C PRO A 7 49.87 -41.28 44.47
N THR A 8 49.35 -40.15 43.97
CA THR A 8 47.97 -39.76 43.57
C THR A 8 46.73 -40.57 43.98
N CYS A 9 45.72 -39.90 44.54
CA CYS A 9 44.46 -39.55 43.84
C CYS A 9 43.63 -38.62 44.77
N GLY A 10 43.24 -37.44 44.31
CA GLY A 10 42.53 -36.44 45.11
C GLY A 10 41.25 -35.97 44.42
N ASP A 11 40.13 -36.36 45.02
CA ASP A 11 38.76 -36.01 44.66
C ASP A 11 38.50 -34.50 44.59
N ILE A 12 37.70 -34.13 43.60
CA ILE A 12 37.13 -32.79 43.44
C ILE A 12 35.86 -32.69 44.28
N SER A 13 35.81 -31.70 45.17
CA SER A 13 34.55 -31.23 45.79
C SER A 13 34.51 -29.70 45.93
N LEU A 14 33.57 -29.11 45.18
CA LEU A 14 32.56 -28.08 45.54
C LEU A 14 32.99 -26.64 46.00
N PRO A 15 32.06 -25.65 45.93
CA PRO A 15 32.28 -24.32 45.31
C PRO A 15 32.02 -23.12 46.25
N LYS A 16 31.99 -21.90 45.67
CA LYS A 16 31.56 -20.54 46.15
C LYS A 16 32.74 -19.55 46.17
N GLU A 17 32.64 -18.25 45.91
CA GLU A 17 31.55 -17.28 45.71
C GLU A 17 32.17 -16.01 45.04
N GLU A 18 31.32 -15.24 44.37
CA GLU A 18 31.28 -13.76 44.19
C GLU A 18 32.46 -12.89 43.65
N GLU A 19 32.01 -11.96 42.78
CA GLU A 19 32.51 -10.62 42.38
C GLU A 19 33.92 -10.44 41.81
N GLU A 20 34.01 -9.96 40.55
CA GLU A 20 34.72 -8.71 40.24
C GLU A 20 34.48 -8.19 38.81
N HIS A 21 34.67 -6.89 38.69
CA HIS A 21 34.14 -5.96 37.72
C HIS A 21 35.18 -5.70 36.62
N HIS A 22 34.97 -6.12 35.37
CA HIS A 22 35.86 -5.73 34.26
C HIS A 22 35.10 -5.26 33.01
N LEU A 23 35.27 -3.97 32.74
CA LEU A 23 34.97 -3.27 31.50
C LEU A 23 35.63 -3.99 30.33
N ASP A 24 34.83 -4.46 29.36
CA ASP A 24 35.38 -4.89 28.07
C ASP A 24 34.77 -4.05 26.93
N VAL A 25 35.62 -3.15 26.42
CA VAL A 25 35.38 -2.33 25.25
C VAL A 25 35.47 -3.23 24.03
N THR A 26 34.35 -3.83 23.62
CA THR A 26 34.31 -4.54 22.34
C THR A 26 34.01 -3.55 21.22
N ALA A 27 35.07 -3.24 20.48
CA ALA A 27 35.04 -2.50 19.23
C ALA A 27 33.96 -3.05 18.27
N GLY A 28 32.92 -2.26 18.04
CA GLY A 28 31.85 -2.56 17.09
C GLY A 28 32.40 -2.63 15.67
N LYS A 29 32.41 -3.84 15.10
CA LYS A 29 32.57 -4.03 13.65
C LYS A 29 31.48 -3.23 12.94
N PRO A 30 31.79 -2.43 11.90
CA PRO A 30 30.76 -1.75 11.12
C PRO A 30 29.90 -2.80 10.44
N GLN A 31 28.67 -2.94 10.92
CA GLN A 31 27.65 -3.77 10.30
C GLN A 31 27.44 -3.22 8.89
N LYS A 32 27.88 -3.99 7.88
CA LYS A 32 27.63 -3.69 6.46
C LYS A 32 26.13 -3.49 6.30
N LYS A 33 25.70 -2.24 6.17
CA LYS A 33 24.36 -1.91 5.69
C LYS A 33 24.27 -2.50 4.29
N SER A 34 23.62 -3.65 4.14
CA SER A 34 23.33 -4.17 2.81
C SER A 34 22.46 -3.11 2.15
N ALA A 35 23.02 -2.45 1.15
CA ALA A 35 22.28 -1.58 0.26
C ALA A 35 21.39 -2.48 -0.62
N HIS A 36 20.36 -3.09 -0.04
CA HIS A 36 19.27 -3.65 -0.83
C HIS A 36 18.48 -2.46 -1.37
N ARG A 37 18.95 -1.91 -2.50
CA ARG A 37 18.12 -1.06 -3.35
C ARG A 37 16.84 -1.83 -3.62
N GLY A 38 15.73 -1.24 -3.16
CA GLY A 38 14.42 -1.85 -3.14
C GLY A 38 14.01 -2.36 -4.53
N PHE A 39 13.94 -3.67 -4.67
CA PHE A 39 13.21 -4.27 -5.77
C PHE A 39 11.72 -4.07 -5.51
N LEU A 40 10.97 -3.61 -6.51
CA LEU A 40 9.53 -3.45 -6.41
C LEU A 40 8.90 -4.80 -6.02
N ARG A 41 8.05 -4.80 -5.00
CA ARG A 41 7.33 -6.02 -4.59
C ARG A 41 6.48 -6.52 -5.78
N PHE A 42 6.24 -7.83 -5.87
CA PHE A 42 5.44 -8.46 -6.94
C PHE A 42 4.09 -7.75 -7.20
N ARG A 43 3.40 -7.34 -6.13
CA ARG A 43 2.15 -6.55 -6.23
C ARG A 43 2.34 -5.22 -6.98
N GLN A 44 3.48 -4.56 -6.80
CA GLN A 44 3.79 -3.29 -7.46
C GLN A 44 4.16 -3.46 -8.92
N LEU A 45 4.81 -4.56 -9.27
CA LEU A 45 5.07 -4.92 -10.66
C LEU A 45 3.75 -5.23 -11.40
N ASN A 46 2.84 -5.97 -10.77
CA ASN A 46 1.52 -6.22 -11.35
C ASN A 46 0.70 -4.93 -11.52
N ALA A 47 0.71 -4.05 -10.51
CA ALA A 47 0.06 -2.75 -10.61
C ALA A 47 0.66 -1.92 -11.75
N LEU A 48 1.99 -1.89 -11.89
CA LEU A 48 2.67 -1.21 -12.97
C LEU A 48 2.32 -1.78 -14.35
N ALA A 49 2.21 -3.10 -14.48
CA ALA A 49 1.78 -3.74 -15.72
C ALA A 49 0.35 -3.29 -16.11
N VAL A 50 -0.57 -3.26 -15.16
CA VAL A 50 -1.94 -2.76 -15.37
C VAL A 50 -1.92 -1.29 -15.81
N ILE A 51 -1.14 -0.44 -15.13
CA ILE A 51 -0.95 0.97 -15.50
C ILE A 51 -0.50 1.07 -16.96
N ILE A 52 0.54 0.35 -17.37
CA ILE A 52 1.10 0.41 -18.73
C ILE A 52 0.06 -0.03 -19.76
N ILE A 53 -0.66 -1.13 -19.51
CA ILE A 53 -1.70 -1.65 -20.42
C ILE A 53 -2.79 -0.60 -20.63
N PHE A 54 -3.32 -0.01 -19.55
CA PHE A 54 -4.36 1.01 -19.63
C PHE A 54 -3.86 2.35 -20.21
N SER A 55 -2.56 2.62 -20.09
CA SER A 55 -1.90 3.77 -20.73
C SER A 55 -1.79 3.61 -22.23
N ALA A 56 -1.39 2.43 -22.68
CA ALA A 56 -1.22 2.14 -24.09
C ALA A 56 -2.57 1.95 -24.82
N SER A 57 -3.64 1.58 -24.10
CA SER A 57 -4.92 1.23 -24.72
C SER A 57 -5.80 2.42 -25.13
N GLY A 58 -5.48 3.64 -24.69
CA GLY A 58 -6.31 4.82 -24.94
C GLY A 58 -7.67 4.80 -24.22
N MET A 59 -7.88 3.88 -23.27
CA MET A 59 -9.13 3.75 -22.51
C MET A 59 -9.24 4.72 -21.33
N VAL A 60 -8.15 5.42 -21.00
CA VAL A 60 -8.06 6.33 -19.85
C VAL A 60 -7.94 7.77 -20.34
N SER A 61 -8.58 8.70 -19.65
CA SER A 61 -8.56 10.11 -20.02
C SER A 61 -7.18 10.75 -19.79
N VAL A 62 -6.82 11.74 -20.62
CA VAL A 62 -5.60 12.54 -20.41
C VAL A 62 -5.60 13.23 -19.04
N GLN A 63 -6.78 13.56 -18.51
CA GLN A 63 -6.92 14.15 -17.19
C GLN A 63 -6.47 13.18 -16.09
N ASP A 64 -6.81 11.89 -16.18
CA ASP A 64 -6.40 10.89 -15.20
C ASP A 64 -4.90 10.59 -15.27
N PHE A 65 -4.31 10.61 -16.48
CA PHE A 65 -2.85 10.58 -16.64
C PHE A 65 -2.16 11.76 -15.98
N GLY A 66 -2.61 12.96 -16.32
CA GLY A 66 -2.09 14.20 -15.75
C GLY A 66 -2.21 14.21 -14.23
N PHE A 67 -3.34 13.72 -13.70
CA PHE A 67 -3.56 13.59 -12.27
C PHE A 67 -2.56 12.62 -11.61
N SER A 68 -2.33 11.44 -12.17
CA SER A 68 -1.37 10.47 -11.63
C SER A 68 0.07 11.02 -11.64
N LEU A 69 0.47 11.70 -12.72
CA LEU A 69 1.79 12.35 -12.81
C LEU A 69 1.91 13.50 -11.82
N PHE A 70 0.88 14.34 -11.71
CA PHE A 70 0.82 15.42 -10.72
C PHE A 70 0.93 14.87 -9.30
N CYS A 71 0.20 13.80 -8.96
CA CYS A 71 0.27 13.17 -7.64
C CYS A 71 1.67 12.64 -7.33
N LEU A 72 2.35 12.03 -8.31
CA LEU A 72 3.73 11.59 -8.16
C LEU A 72 4.64 12.78 -7.78
N LEU A 73 4.65 13.83 -8.60
CA LEU A 73 5.46 15.02 -8.36
C LEU A 73 5.12 15.71 -7.03
N TYR A 74 3.83 15.81 -6.71
CA TYR A 74 3.35 16.48 -5.51
C TYR A 74 3.71 15.71 -4.24
N VAL A 75 3.68 14.37 -4.27
CA VAL A 75 4.14 13.53 -3.15
C VAL A 75 5.63 13.77 -2.88
N PHE A 76 6.47 13.85 -3.91
CA PHE A 76 7.90 14.20 -3.75
C PHE A 76 8.10 15.64 -3.24
N PHE A 77 7.27 16.57 -3.71
CA PHE A 77 7.29 17.95 -3.20
C PHE A 77 6.96 17.97 -1.70
N LEU A 78 5.84 17.36 -1.30
CA LEU A 78 5.42 17.30 0.10
C LEU A 78 6.44 16.58 0.98
N SER A 79 7.07 15.50 0.50
CA SER A 79 8.09 14.79 1.27
C SER A 79 9.34 15.63 1.51
N LYS A 80 9.66 16.58 0.62
CA LYS A 80 10.83 17.45 0.79
C LYS A 80 10.52 18.69 1.63
N PHE A 81 9.34 19.29 1.45
CA PHE A 81 9.04 20.61 2.00
C PHE A 81 8.12 20.61 3.21
N ALA A 82 7.18 19.66 3.31
CA ALA A 82 6.16 19.64 4.37
C ALA A 82 6.42 18.55 5.41
N PHE A 83 6.72 17.33 4.96
CA PHE A 83 6.87 16.14 5.80
C PHE A 83 8.17 15.38 5.50
N PRO A 84 9.35 15.97 5.79
CA PRO A 84 10.63 15.29 5.66
C PRO A 84 10.67 14.01 6.49
N SER A 85 11.38 12.99 5.99
CA SER A 85 11.55 11.71 6.68
C SER A 85 12.34 11.89 7.97
N LEU A 86 11.68 11.63 9.11
CA LEU A 86 12.24 11.75 10.45
C LEU A 86 12.90 10.41 10.83
N SER A 87 14.18 10.25 10.49
CA SER A 87 15.03 9.11 10.85
C SER A 87 14.67 7.74 10.21
N PRO A 88 15.68 6.90 9.91
CA PRO A 88 15.50 5.60 9.23
C PRO A 88 15.04 4.47 10.16
N SER A 89 14.65 4.78 11.41
CA SER A 89 14.12 3.76 12.30
C SER A 89 12.71 3.43 11.83
N ALA A 90 12.54 2.24 11.25
CA ALA A 90 11.31 1.77 10.66
C ALA A 90 10.14 2.05 11.60
N GLU A 91 9.33 3.06 11.27
CA GLU A 91 8.12 3.34 12.04
C GLU A 91 7.25 2.07 12.02
N PRO A 92 6.84 1.56 13.18
CA PRO A 92 5.97 0.39 13.21
C PRO A 92 4.68 0.73 12.43
N PRO A 93 4.14 -0.22 11.66
CA PRO A 93 2.94 0.04 10.86
C PRO A 93 1.81 0.59 11.75
N VAL A 94 1.21 1.70 11.33
CA VAL A 94 0.18 2.47 12.08
C VAL A 94 -0.97 1.59 12.58
N PHE A 95 -1.25 0.52 11.84
CA PHE A 95 -2.10 -0.57 12.28
C PHE A 95 -1.25 -1.83 12.34
N GLY A 96 -0.94 -2.32 13.55
CA GLY A 96 -0.02 -3.43 13.77
C GLY A 96 -0.26 -4.66 12.88
N GLU A 97 0.79 -5.45 12.68
CA GLU A 97 0.93 -6.52 11.66
C GLU A 97 -0.13 -7.65 11.71
N LYS A 98 -0.97 -7.73 12.76
CA LYS A 98 -1.86 -8.88 13.01
C LYS A 98 -3.37 -8.56 12.95
N ASN A 99 -3.76 -7.47 12.28
CA ASN A 99 -5.18 -7.13 12.16
C ASN A 99 -5.87 -7.90 11.04
N LYS A 100 -6.41 -9.09 11.36
CA LYS A 100 -7.20 -9.93 10.42
C LYS A 100 -8.34 -9.16 9.74
N LEU A 101 -8.97 -8.22 10.43
CA LEU A 101 -10.03 -7.37 9.89
C LEU A 101 -9.53 -6.45 8.77
N LEU A 102 -8.36 -5.81 8.96
CA LEU A 102 -7.78 -4.94 7.92
C LEU A 102 -7.30 -5.74 6.71
N PHE A 103 -6.82 -6.95 6.94
CA PHE A 103 -6.50 -7.88 5.84
C PHE A 103 -7.76 -8.22 5.04
N LEU A 104 -8.84 -8.66 5.71
CA LEU A 104 -10.10 -8.99 5.03
C LEU A 104 -10.69 -7.77 4.31
N TYR A 105 -10.66 -6.60 4.94
CA TYR A 105 -11.10 -5.34 4.33
C TYR A 105 -10.27 -4.99 3.09
N SER A 106 -8.95 -5.12 3.15
CA SER A 106 -8.06 -4.85 2.02
C SER A 106 -8.27 -5.86 0.89
N PHE A 107 -8.52 -7.13 1.22
CA PHE A 107 -8.85 -8.17 0.26
C PHE A 107 -10.17 -7.88 -0.45
N LEU A 108 -11.23 -7.51 0.30
CA LEU A 108 -12.51 -7.10 -0.27
C LEU A 108 -12.36 -5.88 -1.19
N GLY A 109 -11.56 -4.89 -0.78
CA GLY A 109 -11.27 -3.72 -1.62
C GLY A 109 -10.56 -4.09 -2.92
N ALA A 110 -9.60 -5.02 -2.89
CA ALA A 110 -8.93 -5.51 -4.10
C ALA A 110 -9.89 -6.32 -4.99
N LEU A 111 -10.76 -7.14 -4.40
CA LEU A 111 -11.76 -7.90 -5.15
C LEU A 111 -12.75 -6.97 -5.87
N ILE A 112 -13.34 -6.03 -5.12
CA ILE A 112 -14.39 -5.13 -5.62
C ILE A 112 -13.83 -4.07 -6.58
N GLY A 113 -12.65 -3.50 -6.29
CA GLY A 113 -12.10 -2.39 -7.05
C GLY A 113 -11.09 -2.75 -8.14
N LEU A 114 -10.54 -3.98 -8.14
CA LEU A 114 -9.55 -4.39 -9.13
C LEU A 114 -10.01 -5.61 -9.91
N PHE A 115 -10.23 -6.76 -9.24
CA PHE A 115 -10.47 -8.02 -9.94
C PHE A 115 -11.82 -8.06 -10.65
N LEU A 116 -12.91 -7.66 -9.99
CA LEU A 116 -14.24 -7.66 -10.60
C LEU A 116 -14.34 -6.66 -11.77
N PRO A 117 -13.84 -5.40 -11.67
CA PRO A 117 -13.83 -4.48 -12.80
C PRO A 117 -12.95 -4.95 -13.96
N ILE A 118 -11.80 -5.58 -13.70
CA ILE A 118 -10.98 -6.17 -14.75
C ILE A 118 -11.75 -7.28 -15.47
N ALA A 119 -12.43 -8.18 -14.75
CA ALA A 119 -13.26 -9.22 -15.35
C ALA A 119 -14.40 -8.62 -16.20
N TYR A 120 -15.07 -7.57 -15.70
CA TYR A 120 -16.10 -6.84 -16.44
C TYR A 120 -15.58 -6.20 -17.74
N ILE A 121 -14.35 -5.68 -17.72
CA ILE A 121 -13.67 -5.14 -18.91
C ILE A 121 -13.39 -6.27 -19.91
N PHE A 122 -12.85 -7.42 -19.47
CA PHE A 122 -12.61 -8.56 -20.34
C PHE A 122 -13.89 -9.10 -20.97
N GLU A 123 -14.96 -9.30 -20.20
CA GLU A 123 -16.28 -9.68 -20.74
C GLU A 123 -16.77 -8.63 -21.74
N GLY A 124 -16.46 -7.35 -21.51
CA GLY A 124 -16.84 -6.26 -22.41
C GLY A 124 -16.15 -6.31 -23.76
N ILE A 125 -14.92 -6.81 -23.80
CA ILE A 125 -14.18 -6.98 -25.05
C ILE A 125 -14.81 -8.12 -25.86
N LEU A 126 -15.31 -9.16 -25.19
CA LEU A 126 -15.99 -10.28 -25.83
C LEU A 126 -17.38 -9.89 -26.36
N GLU A 127 -18.08 -8.99 -25.68
CA GLU A 127 -19.42 -8.51 -26.05
C GLU A 127 -19.41 -7.18 -26.86
N ASP A 128 -18.23 -6.67 -27.24
CA ASP A 128 -17.99 -5.39 -27.94
C ASP A 128 -18.59 -4.13 -27.24
N ASP A 129 -18.76 -4.17 -25.91
CA ASP A 129 -19.27 -3.05 -25.11
C ASP A 129 -18.18 -2.00 -24.80
N LYS A 130 -17.84 -1.22 -25.84
CA LYS A 130 -16.84 -0.15 -25.73
C LYS A 130 -17.21 0.93 -24.73
N LYS A 131 -18.51 1.20 -24.54
CA LYS A 131 -19.00 2.23 -23.59
C LYS A 131 -18.69 1.83 -22.15
N GLY A 132 -19.04 0.61 -21.74
CA GLY A 132 -18.81 0.12 -20.38
C GLY A 132 -17.33 -0.08 -20.06
N ILE A 133 -16.56 -0.57 -21.04
CA ILE A 133 -15.10 -0.66 -20.91
C ILE A 133 -14.49 0.72 -20.64
N LYS A 134 -14.80 1.70 -21.50
CA LYS A 134 -14.22 3.04 -21.40
C LYS A 134 -14.64 3.76 -20.11
N ALA A 135 -15.82 3.47 -19.61
CA ALA A 135 -16.33 4.06 -18.37
C ALA A 135 -15.67 3.46 -17.11
N SER A 136 -15.39 2.15 -17.10
CA SER A 136 -14.78 1.45 -15.97
C SER A 136 -13.25 1.48 -15.94
N ALA A 137 -12.59 1.64 -17.08
CA ALA A 137 -11.12 1.64 -17.21
C ALA A 137 -10.40 2.70 -16.35
N PRO A 138 -10.83 3.98 -16.28
CA PRO A 138 -10.18 4.99 -15.45
C PRO A 138 -10.12 4.63 -13.97
N HIS A 139 -11.16 3.98 -13.45
CA HIS A 139 -11.21 3.52 -12.07
C HIS A 139 -10.09 2.50 -11.76
N VAL A 140 -9.96 1.47 -12.62
CA VAL A 140 -8.95 0.41 -12.50
C VAL A 140 -7.53 0.98 -12.62
N PHE A 141 -7.35 1.91 -13.56
CA PHE A 141 -6.09 2.62 -13.75
C PHE A 141 -5.69 3.38 -12.48
N LEU A 142 -6.58 4.22 -11.95
CA LEU A 142 -6.29 5.03 -10.75
C LEU A 142 -6.03 4.17 -9.52
N LEU A 143 -6.77 3.07 -9.33
CA LEU A 143 -6.50 2.14 -8.24
C LEU A 143 -5.12 1.48 -8.39
N SER A 144 -4.73 1.11 -9.61
CA SER A 144 -3.41 0.55 -9.88
C SER A 144 -2.30 1.57 -9.60
N CYS A 145 -2.48 2.83 -10.03
CA CYS A 145 -1.58 3.93 -9.68
C CYS A 145 -1.46 4.14 -8.17
N GLN A 146 -2.58 4.06 -7.44
CA GLN A 146 -2.57 4.16 -5.98
C GLN A 146 -1.74 3.03 -5.36
N VAL A 147 -1.99 1.77 -5.75
CA VAL A 147 -1.24 0.62 -5.23
C VAL A 147 0.25 0.79 -5.48
N PHE A 148 0.63 1.20 -6.70
CA PHE A 148 2.01 1.53 -7.09
C PHE A 148 2.62 2.59 -6.17
N MET A 149 1.94 3.71 -6.02
CA MET A 149 2.39 4.85 -5.21
C MET A 149 2.51 4.49 -3.72
N GLU A 150 1.58 3.71 -3.16
CA GLU A 150 1.66 3.22 -1.79
C GLU A 150 2.91 2.36 -1.58
N GLY A 151 3.25 1.52 -2.57
CA GLY A 151 4.48 0.73 -2.56
C GLY A 151 5.73 1.58 -2.64
N LEU A 152 5.73 2.58 -3.53
CA LEU A 152 6.83 3.52 -3.69
C LEU A 152 7.07 4.30 -2.40
N THR A 153 6.03 4.83 -1.77
CA THR A 153 6.17 5.62 -0.54
C THR A 153 6.57 4.77 0.66
N SER A 154 6.03 3.55 0.76
CA SER A 154 6.35 2.64 1.87
C SER A 154 7.78 2.09 1.78
N SER A 155 8.29 1.82 0.57
CA SER A 155 9.65 1.30 0.37
C SER A 155 10.71 2.40 0.26
N GLY A 156 10.32 3.60 -0.20
CA GLY A 156 11.22 4.74 -0.38
C GLY A 156 11.54 5.51 0.90
N GLY A 157 11.09 5.04 2.06
CA GLY A 157 11.35 5.69 3.35
C GLY A 157 10.63 7.04 3.50
N PHE A 158 9.49 7.23 2.85
CA PHE A 158 8.67 8.43 3.00
C PHE A 158 8.01 8.43 4.38
N SER A 159 7.79 9.63 4.92
CA SER A 159 7.07 9.80 6.19
C SER A 159 5.63 9.28 6.12
N VAL A 160 5.10 8.84 7.27
CA VAL A 160 3.75 8.27 7.36
C VAL A 160 2.64 9.21 6.84
N PRO A 161 2.67 10.54 7.06
CA PRO A 161 1.68 11.44 6.47
C PRO A 161 1.63 11.38 4.94
N ILE A 162 2.79 11.28 4.29
CA ILE A 162 2.89 11.16 2.83
C ILE A 162 2.28 9.84 2.36
N GLN A 163 2.55 8.75 3.09
CA GLN A 163 1.97 7.44 2.78
C GLN A 163 0.43 7.47 2.85
N VAL A 164 -0.16 8.26 3.75
CA VAL A 164 -1.63 8.41 3.84
C VAL A 164 -2.19 9.39 2.81
N PHE A 165 -1.43 10.40 2.38
CA PHE A 165 -1.90 11.29 1.31
C PHE A 165 -2.13 10.57 -0.02
N VAL A 166 -1.35 9.53 -0.32
CA VAL A 166 -1.53 8.72 -1.53
C VAL A 166 -2.97 8.18 -1.64
N PRO A 167 -3.49 7.35 -0.72
CA PRO A 167 -4.85 6.86 -0.81
C PRO A 167 -5.90 7.96 -0.71
N VAL A 168 -5.63 9.11 -0.06
CA VAL A 168 -6.56 10.26 -0.03
C VAL A 168 -6.74 10.85 -1.43
N PHE A 169 -5.65 11.21 -2.11
CA PHE A 169 -5.72 11.83 -3.43
C PHE A 169 -6.35 10.89 -4.45
N TYR A 170 -5.86 9.65 -4.52
CA TYR A 170 -6.38 8.67 -5.47
C TYR A 170 -7.83 8.28 -5.20
N ASN A 171 -8.26 8.09 -3.93
CA ASN A 171 -9.69 7.87 -3.65
C ASN A 171 -10.55 9.04 -4.12
N THR A 172 -10.11 10.27 -3.84
CA THR A 172 -10.88 11.48 -4.18
C THR A 172 -11.14 11.53 -5.68
N ARG A 173 -10.09 11.38 -6.51
CA ARG A 173 -10.26 11.34 -7.97
C ARG A 173 -11.07 10.11 -8.42
N ARG A 174 -10.82 8.95 -7.81
CA ARG A 174 -11.50 7.70 -8.17
C ARG A 174 -13.02 7.78 -7.97
N ILE A 175 -13.51 8.44 -6.93
CA ILE A 175 -14.96 8.62 -6.72
C ILE A 175 -15.61 9.27 -7.94
N PHE A 176 -15.00 10.33 -8.51
CA PHE A 176 -15.53 10.94 -9.73
C PHE A 176 -15.57 9.96 -10.91
N THR A 177 -14.51 9.19 -11.12
CA THR A 177 -14.50 8.19 -12.21
C THR A 177 -15.54 7.09 -12.02
N ILE A 178 -15.84 6.69 -10.78
CA ILE A 178 -16.90 5.73 -10.48
C ILE A 178 -18.29 6.35 -10.72
N VAL A 179 -18.48 7.61 -10.36
CA VAL A 179 -19.75 8.32 -10.63
C VAL A 179 -19.99 8.42 -12.13
N ASP A 180 -18.96 8.72 -12.92
CA ASP A 180 -19.07 8.75 -14.37
C ASP A 180 -19.34 7.35 -14.95
N TRP A 181 -18.73 6.31 -14.38
CA TRP A 181 -19.06 4.92 -14.72
C TRP A 181 -20.52 4.58 -14.42
N LEU A 182 -21.00 4.88 -13.22
CA LEU A 182 -22.38 4.62 -12.82
C LEU A 182 -23.38 5.36 -13.73
N ARG A 183 -23.12 6.63 -14.04
CA ARG A 183 -23.94 7.42 -14.98
C ARG A 183 -23.96 6.78 -16.36
N SER A 184 -22.81 6.29 -16.85
CA SER A 184 -22.74 5.59 -18.13
C SER A 184 -23.54 4.28 -18.12
N GLU A 185 -23.56 3.54 -17.02
CA GLU A 185 -24.34 2.29 -16.93
C GLU A 185 -25.84 2.57 -16.80
N ILE A 186 -26.25 3.61 -16.07
CA ILE A 186 -27.65 4.01 -15.98
C ILE A 186 -28.16 4.51 -17.34
N ALA A 187 -27.37 5.31 -18.06
CA ALA A 187 -27.77 5.82 -19.37
C ALA A 187 -27.96 4.70 -20.43
N LYS A 188 -27.31 3.55 -20.25
CA LYS A 188 -27.56 2.35 -21.07
C LYS A 188 -28.88 1.65 -20.75
N VAL A 189 -29.44 1.85 -19.55
CA VAL A 189 -30.78 1.32 -19.19
C VAL A 189 -31.85 2.07 -19.96
N ASP A 190 -31.68 3.39 -20.12
CA ASP A 190 -32.66 4.27 -20.76
C ASP A 190 -32.62 4.17 -22.29
N GLN A 191 -31.48 3.78 -22.85
CA GLN A 191 -31.30 3.52 -24.27
C GLN A 191 -31.48 2.02 -24.49
N GLU A 192 -32.56 1.56 -25.15
CA GLU A 192 -32.74 0.16 -25.61
C GLU A 192 -31.59 -0.34 -26.54
N GLU A 193 -30.61 0.51 -26.81
CA GLU A 193 -29.40 0.23 -27.56
C GLU A 193 -28.21 -0.13 -26.65
N SER A 194 -27.84 -1.41 -26.75
CA SER A 194 -26.50 -1.99 -26.55
C SER A 194 -26.31 -2.85 -25.29
N GLY A 195 -26.33 -4.17 -25.53
CA GLY A 195 -25.77 -5.19 -24.65
C GLY A 195 -26.78 -6.17 -24.08
N SER A 196 -26.27 -7.33 -23.65
CA SER A 196 -27.03 -8.30 -22.88
C SER A 196 -27.58 -7.63 -21.61
N THR A 197 -28.88 -7.74 -21.35
CA THR A 197 -29.55 -7.22 -20.14
C THR A 197 -28.79 -7.60 -18.86
N ARG A 198 -28.19 -8.79 -18.84
CA ARG A 198 -27.33 -9.28 -17.74
C ARG A 198 -26.15 -8.35 -17.48
N ARG A 199 -25.42 -7.96 -18.53
CA ARG A 199 -24.22 -7.13 -18.44
C ARG A 199 -24.51 -5.76 -17.85
N MET A 200 -25.64 -5.17 -18.22
CA MET A 200 -26.08 -3.88 -17.71
C MET A 200 -26.33 -3.92 -16.20
N TYR A 201 -27.05 -4.94 -15.70
CA TYR A 201 -27.26 -5.11 -14.26
C TYR A 201 -25.96 -5.39 -13.50
N VAL A 202 -25.06 -6.19 -14.08
CA VAL A 202 -23.75 -6.46 -13.49
C VAL A 202 -22.91 -5.18 -13.43
N GLY A 203 -22.86 -4.41 -14.51
CA GLY A 203 -22.12 -3.14 -14.58
C GLY A 203 -22.64 -2.12 -13.57
N ASN A 204 -23.95 -1.92 -13.51
CA ASN A 204 -24.59 -1.03 -12.54
C ASN A 204 -24.30 -1.48 -11.10
N GLY A 205 -24.56 -2.76 -10.77
CA GLY A 205 -24.29 -3.30 -9.44
C GLY A 205 -22.84 -3.16 -9.03
N LEU A 206 -21.90 -3.38 -9.95
CA LEU A 206 -20.47 -3.26 -9.69
C LEU A 206 -20.03 -1.80 -9.50
N ALA A 207 -20.60 -0.87 -10.28
CA ALA A 207 -20.35 0.56 -10.12
C ALA A 207 -20.87 1.08 -8.77
N VAL A 208 -22.09 0.68 -8.37
CA VAL A 208 -22.68 1.02 -7.06
C VAL A 208 -21.84 0.45 -5.91
N ALA A 209 -21.45 -0.82 -6.00
CA ALA A 209 -20.61 -1.46 -4.98
C ALA A 209 -19.26 -0.75 -4.82
N ASN A 210 -18.62 -0.37 -5.93
CA ASN A 210 -17.40 0.43 -5.90
C ASN A 210 -17.62 1.80 -5.29
N LEU A 211 -18.69 2.50 -5.67
CA LEU A 211 -18.99 3.82 -5.14
C LEU A 211 -19.16 3.77 -3.63
N ALA A 212 -19.98 2.84 -3.14
CA ALA A 212 -20.23 2.65 -1.72
C ALA A 212 -18.93 2.31 -0.96
N PHE A 213 -18.16 1.33 -1.46
CA PHE A 213 -16.93 0.89 -0.80
C PHE A 213 -15.88 2.01 -0.72
N TRP A 214 -15.63 2.72 -1.82
CA TRP A 214 -14.59 3.75 -1.86
C TRP A 214 -15.01 5.06 -1.19
N CYS A 215 -16.31 5.40 -1.19
CA CYS A 215 -16.82 6.49 -0.35
C CYS A 215 -16.67 6.16 1.14
N PHE A 216 -17.05 4.95 1.57
CA PHE A 216 -16.82 4.53 2.95
C PHE A 216 -15.34 4.48 3.30
N ASN A 217 -14.48 4.00 2.39
CA ASN A 217 -13.03 4.01 2.58
C ASN A 217 -12.52 5.42 2.84
N LEU A 218 -12.89 6.39 2.01
CA LEU A 218 -12.41 7.76 2.15
C LEU A 218 -12.99 8.45 3.40
N PHE A 219 -14.31 8.51 3.51
CA PHE A 219 -15.00 9.32 4.52
C PHE A 219 -15.22 8.60 5.85
N GLY A 220 -15.22 7.27 5.86
CA GLY A 220 -15.41 6.46 7.07
C GLY A 220 -14.10 5.96 7.69
N PHE A 221 -13.03 5.80 6.90
CA PHE A 221 -11.77 5.23 7.39
C PHE A 221 -10.57 6.16 7.19
N VAL A 222 -10.23 6.53 5.95
CA VAL A 222 -8.97 7.23 5.64
C VAL A 222 -8.94 8.61 6.30
N VAL A 223 -9.94 9.45 6.03
CA VAL A 223 -10.00 10.82 6.55
C VAL A 223 -10.23 10.86 8.06
N PRO A 224 -11.22 10.17 8.65
CA PRO A 224 -11.50 10.31 10.09
C PRO A 224 -10.57 9.48 10.99
N VAL A 225 -9.98 8.37 10.51
CA VAL A 225 -9.21 7.45 11.36
C VAL A 225 -7.74 7.39 10.97
N TYR A 226 -7.42 7.11 9.70
CA TYR A 226 -6.03 6.88 9.31
C TYR A 226 -5.21 8.19 9.32
N LEU A 227 -5.74 9.25 8.72
CA LEU A 227 -5.05 10.54 8.59
C LEU A 227 -4.70 11.17 9.96
N PRO A 228 -5.61 11.24 10.96
CA PRO A 228 -5.27 11.77 12.28
C PRO A 228 -4.22 10.91 13.00
N ARG A 229 -4.30 9.57 12.86
CA ARG A 229 -3.30 8.67 13.45
C ARG A 229 -1.92 8.85 12.82
N ALA A 230 -1.87 9.04 11.51
CA ALA A 230 -0.64 9.32 10.77
C ALA A 230 0.03 10.63 11.22
N PHE A 231 -0.75 11.71 11.34
CA PHE A 231 -0.22 12.97 11.86
C PHE A 231 0.21 12.86 13.32
N LYS A 232 -0.55 12.17 14.17
CA LYS A 232 -0.17 11.95 15.57
C LYS A 232 1.15 11.16 15.69
N ALA A 233 1.35 10.13 14.86
CA ALA A 233 2.59 9.37 14.82
C ALA A 233 3.79 10.27 14.43
N TYR A 234 3.62 11.05 13.35
CA TYR A 234 4.67 11.92 12.82
C TYR A 234 5.06 13.06 13.77
N TYR A 235 4.07 13.80 14.30
CA TYR A 235 4.34 14.91 15.22
C TYR A 235 4.65 14.45 16.64
N GLY A 236 4.13 13.31 17.08
CA GLY A 236 4.46 12.73 18.38
C GLY A 236 5.93 12.31 18.50
N TYR A 237 6.57 11.98 17.38
CA TYR A 237 8.01 11.72 17.33
C TYR A 237 8.84 13.01 17.50
N LYS A 238 8.41 14.13 16.88
CA LYS A 238 9.10 15.43 17.01
C LYS A 238 9.16 15.97 18.44
N VAL A 239 8.27 15.55 19.33
CA VAL A 239 8.25 15.99 20.74
C VAL A 239 9.21 15.16 21.62
N LYS A 240 9.61 13.97 21.17
CA LYS A 240 10.49 13.06 21.91
C LYS A 240 11.95 13.08 21.46
N ALA A 241 12.25 13.78 20.36
CA ALA A 241 13.59 13.98 19.81
C ALA A 241 14.10 15.38 20.17
#